data_AF-A0A435GMG4-F1
#
_entry.id   AF-A0A435GMG4-F1
#
_cell.length_a   1.000
_cell.length_b   1.000
_cell.length_c   1.000
_cell.angle_alpha   90.00
_cell.angle_beta   90.00
_cell.angle_gamma   90.00
#
_symmetry.space_group_name_H-M   'P 1'
#
loop_
_entity.id
_entity.type
_entity.pdbx_description
1 polymer ?
#
loop_
_entity_poly.entity_id
_entity_poly.type
_entity_poly.pdbx_seq_one_letter_code
_entity_poly.pdbx_strand_id
1 'polypeptide(L)'
;ISPVSLACDSTMPTSSAFCSTGEQKALLVGIVLSHARLTGEMSGMTPILLLDEIAAHLDSGRRAALFSILEELNCQAFMTGTDAALFSSLQGRAQFLTVDHGTVGPTEDP
;
A
#
# COMPACT_ATOMS: atom_id res chain seq x y z
N ILE A 1 -42.68 -20.42 -10.30
CA ILE A 1 -42.23 -19.01 -10.48
C ILE A 1 -40.78 -19.12 -10.94
N SER A 2 -40.57 -18.96 -12.25
CA SER A 2 -39.25 -19.13 -12.87
C SER A 2 -38.30 -18.00 -12.45
N PRO A 3 -36.99 -18.27 -12.28
CA PRO A 3 -36.02 -17.24 -11.98
C PRO A 3 -35.88 -16.27 -13.17
N VAL A 4 -35.85 -14.99 -12.86
CA VAL A 4 -35.57 -13.91 -13.81
C VAL A 4 -34.08 -13.98 -14.18
N SER A 5 -33.77 -14.43 -15.39
CA SER A 5 -32.43 -14.27 -15.97
C SER A 5 -32.24 -12.82 -16.39
N LEU A 6 -31.36 -12.11 -15.69
CA LEU A 6 -30.84 -10.82 -16.12
C LEU A 6 -29.76 -11.08 -17.19
N ALA A 7 -30.14 -11.01 -18.45
CA ALA A 7 -29.19 -10.99 -19.55
C ALA A 7 -28.52 -9.61 -19.58
N CYS A 8 -27.27 -9.52 -19.14
CA CYS A 8 -26.43 -8.36 -19.39
C CYS A 8 -26.04 -8.35 -20.87
N ASP A 9 -26.45 -7.28 -21.55
CA ASP A 9 -26.03 -6.88 -22.89
C ASP A 9 -24.50 -6.93 -23.04
N SER A 10 -24.03 -7.68 -24.04
CA SER A 10 -22.61 -7.95 -24.33
C SER A 10 -21.85 -6.75 -24.91
N THR A 11 -22.28 -5.51 -24.67
CA THR A 11 -21.67 -4.30 -25.27
C THR A 11 -21.26 -3.20 -24.28
N MET A 12 -21.28 -3.46 -22.97
CA MET A 12 -20.61 -2.59 -21.99
C MET A 12 -19.31 -3.24 -21.51
N PRO A 13 -18.12 -2.64 -21.75
CA PRO A 13 -16.93 -3.09 -21.06
C PRO A 13 -17.10 -2.71 -19.60
N THR A 14 -17.20 -3.71 -18.74
CA THR A 14 -17.10 -3.53 -17.30
C THR A 14 -15.75 -2.88 -17.02
N SER A 15 -15.78 -1.73 -16.33
CA SER A 15 -14.62 -0.91 -15.95
C SER A 15 -13.59 -1.64 -15.09
N SER A 16 -13.86 -2.89 -14.71
CA SER A 16 -12.90 -3.83 -14.11
C SER A 16 -11.85 -4.34 -15.11
N ALA A 17 -12.05 -4.20 -16.43
CA ALA A 17 -11.20 -4.82 -17.45
C ALA A 17 -10.12 -3.90 -18.04
N PHE A 18 -10.10 -2.61 -17.70
CA PHE A 18 -9.15 -1.64 -18.29
C PHE A 18 -7.92 -1.33 -17.44
N CYS A 19 -7.83 -1.89 -16.24
CA CYS A 19 -6.66 -1.72 -15.39
C CYS A 19 -6.14 -3.08 -14.96
N SER A 20 -4.85 -3.33 -15.17
CA SER A 20 -4.20 -4.52 -14.60
C SER A 20 -4.38 -4.52 -13.08
N THR A 21 -4.36 -5.68 -12.44
CA THR A 21 -4.47 -5.80 -10.98
C THR A 21 -3.42 -4.94 -10.26
N GLY A 22 -2.27 -4.68 -10.90
CA GLY A 22 -1.24 -3.75 -10.41
C GLY A 22 -1.66 -2.27 -10.48
N GLU A 23 -2.39 -1.85 -11.51
CA GLU A 23 -2.86 -0.47 -11.65
C GLU A 23 -4.02 -0.14 -10.71
N GLN A 24 -4.92 -1.10 -10.44
CA GLN A 24 -5.97 -0.93 -9.43
C GLN A 24 -5.38 -0.75 -8.03
N LYS A 25 -4.35 -1.54 -7.68
CA LYS A 25 -3.62 -1.39 -6.42
C LYS A 25 -2.89 -0.05 -6.34
N ALA A 26 -2.22 0.37 -7.41
CA ALA A 26 -1.53 1.65 -7.45
C ALA A 26 -2.50 2.83 -7.26
N LEU A 27 -3.69 2.78 -7.87
CA LEU A 27 -4.72 3.80 -7.70
C LEU A 27 -5.19 3.88 -6.24
N LEU A 28 -5.49 2.73 -5.62
CA LEU A 28 -5.94 2.68 -4.23
C LEU A 28 -4.89 3.27 -3.27
N VAL A 29 -3.62 2.90 -3.47
CA VAL A 29 -2.50 3.44 -2.68
C VAL A 29 -2.40 4.95 -2.85
N GLY A 30 -2.52 5.46 -4.08
CA GLY A 30 -2.53 6.89 -4.36
C GLY A 30 -3.67 7.63 -3.62
N ILE A 31 -4.87 7.03 -3.57
CA ILE A 31 -6.02 7.60 -2.84
C ILE A 31 -5.74 7.64 -1.34
N VAL A 32 -5.24 6.54 -0.75
CA VAL A 32 -4.93 6.47 0.68
C VAL A 32 -3.87 7.51 1.07
N LEU A 33 -2.80 7.63 0.28
CA LEU A 33 -1.74 8.61 0.54
C LEU A 33 -2.24 10.05 0.38
N SER A 34 -3.06 10.32 -0.63
CA SER A 34 -3.67 11.65 -0.83
C SER A 34 -4.60 12.01 0.32
N HIS A 35 -5.36 11.03 0.83
CA HIS A 35 -6.22 11.21 1.99
C HIS A 35 -5.41 11.48 3.27
N ALA A 36 -4.30 10.76 3.47
CA ALA A 36 -3.40 10.98 4.60
C ALA A 36 -2.82 12.40 4.59
N ARG A 37 -2.40 12.87 3.41
CA ARG A 37 -1.93 14.25 3.21
C ARG A 37 -2.98 15.28 3.59
N LEU A 38 -4.17 15.18 2.99
CA LEU A 38 -5.27 16.10 3.26
C LEU A 38 -5.67 16.10 4.74
N THR A 39 -5.67 14.93 5.38
CA THR A 39 -5.99 14.81 6.80
C THR A 39 -4.94 15.52 7.66
N GLY A 40 -3.65 15.37 7.33
CA GLY A 40 -2.57 16.10 7.99
C GLY A 40 -2.72 17.63 7.86
N GLU A 41 -3.02 18.10 6.65
CA GLU A 41 -3.21 19.53 6.35
C GLU A 41 -4.45 20.10 7.07
N MET A 42 -5.57 19.37 7.10
CA MET A 42 -6.82 19.85 7.70
C MET A 42 -6.86 19.77 9.23
N SER A 43 -6.28 18.72 9.82
CA SER A 43 -6.36 18.50 11.27
C SER A 43 -5.19 19.10 12.03
N GLY A 44 -4.10 19.47 11.35
CA GLY A 44 -2.84 19.87 11.98
C GLY A 44 -2.12 18.72 12.70
N MET A 45 -2.59 17.48 12.54
CA MET A 45 -2.03 16.28 13.14
C MET A 45 -1.63 15.28 12.05
N THR A 46 -0.41 14.77 12.11
CA THR A 46 0.04 13.79 11.12
C THR A 46 -0.53 12.39 11.42
N PRO A 47 -1.18 11.71 10.46
CA PRO A 47 -1.79 10.40 10.69
C PRO A 47 -0.74 9.30 10.86
N ILE A 48 -1.14 8.20 11.51
CA ILE A 48 -0.38 6.94 11.50
C ILE A 48 -0.89 6.08 10.35
N LEU A 49 0.01 5.62 9.47
CA LEU A 49 -0.32 4.75 8.34
C LEU A 49 0.06 3.30 8.65
N LEU A 50 -0.85 2.37 8.35
CA LEU A 50 -0.62 0.93 8.42
C LEU A 50 -0.78 0.38 6.99
N LEU A 51 0.29 -0.14 6.40
CA LEU A 51 0.30 -0.63 5.02
C LEU A 51 0.65 -2.12 5.01
N ASP A 52 -0.34 -2.95 4.74
CA ASP A 52 -0.19 -4.40 4.79
C ASP A 52 0.32 -4.96 3.45
N GLU A 53 1.42 -5.73 3.51
CA GLU A 53 2.09 -6.41 2.37
C GLU A 53 2.40 -5.50 1.16
N ILE A 54 2.48 -4.19 1.38
CA ILE A 54 2.42 -3.23 0.27
C ILE A 54 3.63 -3.33 -0.68
N ALA A 55 4.81 -3.60 -0.14
CA ALA A 55 6.06 -3.59 -0.90
C ALA A 55 6.12 -4.73 -1.94
N ALA A 56 5.51 -5.88 -1.66
CA ALA A 56 5.48 -7.05 -2.55
C ALA A 56 4.56 -6.84 -3.76
N HIS A 57 3.69 -5.83 -3.70
CA HIS A 57 2.74 -5.52 -4.77
C HIS A 57 3.22 -4.41 -5.70
N LEU A 58 4.41 -3.85 -5.45
CA LEU A 58 4.98 -2.74 -6.20
C LEU A 58 6.27 -3.17 -6.89
N ASP A 59 6.41 -2.78 -8.15
CA ASP A 59 7.70 -2.75 -8.81
C ASP A 59 8.67 -1.80 -8.08
N SER A 60 9.97 -1.90 -8.38
CA SER A 60 11.01 -1.14 -7.69
C SER A 60 10.81 0.37 -7.78
N GLY A 61 10.34 0.88 -8.93
CA GLY A 61 10.10 2.31 -9.14
C GLY A 61 8.93 2.83 -8.31
N ARG A 62 7.80 2.13 -8.32
CA ARG A 62 6.62 2.49 -7.51
C ARG A 62 6.90 2.38 -6.01
N ARG A 63 7.71 1.40 -5.61
CA ARG A 63 8.11 1.23 -4.20
C ARG A 63 9.00 2.38 -3.73
N ALA A 64 9.98 2.79 -4.54
CA ALA A 64 10.79 3.96 -4.25
C ALA A 64 9.93 5.23 -4.12
N ALA A 65 8.97 5.42 -5.03
CA ALA A 65 8.04 6.55 -4.98
C ALA A 65 7.18 6.53 -3.71
N LEU A 66 6.64 5.37 -3.31
CA LEU A 66 5.92 5.21 -2.04
C LEU A 66 6.78 5.66 -0.87
N PHE A 67 8.02 5.19 -0.78
CA PHE A 67 8.91 5.54 0.34
C PHE A 67 9.23 7.04 0.37
N SER A 68 9.48 7.67 -0.77
CA SER A 68 9.67 9.13 -0.84
C SER A 68 8.42 9.89 -0.38
N ILE A 69 7.23 9.46 -0.80
CA ILE A 69 5.97 10.10 -0.35
C ILE A 69 5.82 9.98 1.16
N LEU A 70 6.09 8.81 1.75
CA LEU A 70 5.96 8.60 3.20
C LEU A 70 6.91 9.52 4.00
N GLU A 71 8.12 9.74 3.49
CA GLU A 71 9.07 10.69 4.09
C GLU A 71 8.60 12.15 3.97
N GLU A 72 8.11 12.55 2.79
CA GLU A 72 7.58 13.90 2.55
C GLU A 72 6.36 14.21 3.42
N LEU A 73 5.50 13.22 3.66
CA LEU A 73 4.34 13.35 4.53
C LEU A 73 4.72 13.48 6.02
N ASN A 74 5.96 13.13 6.38
CA ASN A 74 6.45 13.13 7.76
C ASN A 74 5.51 12.37 8.72
N CYS A 75 4.85 11.33 8.22
CA CYS A 75 3.89 10.52 8.95
C CYS A 75 4.57 9.29 9.56
N GLN A 76 4.04 8.80 10.69
CA GLN A 76 4.48 7.51 11.20
C GLN A 76 3.84 6.40 10.37
N ALA A 77 4.64 5.60 9.68
CA ALA A 77 4.16 4.49 8.86
C ALA A 77 4.70 3.15 9.37
N PHE A 78 3.79 2.17 9.53
CA PHE A 78 4.12 0.77 9.72
C PHE A 78 3.81 0.02 8.43
N MET A 79 4.76 -0.78 7.99
CA MET A 79 4.63 -1.59 6.78
C MET A 79 4.97 -3.03 7.12
N THR A 80 4.20 -3.97 6.59
CA THR A 80 4.47 -5.41 6.74
C THR A 80 4.92 -5.99 5.40
N GLY A 81 5.68 -7.08 5.48
CA GLY A 81 6.06 -7.87 4.31
C GLY A 81 6.86 -9.09 4.73
N THR A 82 6.96 -10.06 3.82
CA THR A 82 7.61 -11.35 4.06
C THR A 82 9.07 -11.39 3.63
N ASP A 83 9.52 -10.42 2.83
CA ASP A 83 10.90 -10.31 2.34
C ASP A 83 11.49 -8.94 2.72
N ALA A 84 12.51 -8.96 3.58
CA ALA A 84 13.22 -7.78 4.05
C ALA A 84 13.93 -7.04 2.90
N ALA A 85 14.39 -7.76 1.87
CA ALA A 85 15.08 -7.16 0.72
C ALA A 85 14.18 -6.18 -0.03
N LEU A 86 12.85 -6.34 0.04
CA LEU A 86 11.91 -5.40 -0.54
C LEU A 86 11.98 -4.01 0.10
N PHE A 87 12.44 -3.92 1.34
CA PHE A 87 12.56 -2.71 2.14
C PHE A 87 14.00 -2.21 2.28
N SER A 88 14.98 -2.87 1.66
CA SER A 88 16.42 -2.53 1.73
C SER A 88 16.72 -1.04 1.48
N SER A 89 15.97 -0.37 0.60
CA SER A 89 16.13 1.08 0.37
C SER A 89 15.85 1.95 1.60
N LEU A 90 15.17 1.43 2.62
CA LEU A 90 14.87 2.11 3.89
C LEU A 90 15.93 1.84 4.98
N GLN A 91 16.97 1.06 4.70
CA GLN A 91 18.08 0.86 5.63
C GLN A 91 18.64 2.21 6.11
N GLY A 92 18.83 2.35 7.42
CA GLY A 92 19.28 3.59 8.07
C GLY A 92 18.21 4.69 8.18
N ARG A 93 17.03 4.51 7.58
CA ARG A 93 15.90 5.47 7.60
C ARG A 93 14.67 4.92 8.32
N ALA A 94 14.57 3.61 8.49
CA ALA A 94 13.49 2.93 9.19
C ALA A 94 14.01 1.94 10.24
N GLN A 95 13.17 1.66 11.23
CA GLN A 95 13.36 0.54 12.15
C GLN A 95 12.80 -0.73 11.52
N PHE A 96 13.60 -1.79 11.49
CA PHE A 96 13.20 -3.10 10.98
C PHE A 96 12.91 -4.04 12.15
N LEU A 97 11.74 -4.68 12.10
CA LEU A 97 11.25 -5.60 13.12
C LEU A 97 10.82 -6.90 12.46
N THR A 98 11.28 -8.01 13.02
CA THR A 98 10.86 -9.36 12.64
C THR A 98 9.77 -9.82 13.59
N VAL A 99 8.66 -10.30 13.04
CA VAL A 99 7.60 -10.95 13.81
C VAL A 99 7.71 -12.46 13.57
N ASP A 100 7.96 -13.21 14.64
CA ASP A 100 8.09 -14.66 14.59
C ASP A 100 7.42 -15.31 15.81
N HIS A 101 6.62 -16.36 15.58
CA HIS A 101 5.89 -17.09 16.63
C HIS A 101 5.12 -16.18 17.63
N GLY A 102 4.54 -15.07 17.16
CA GLY A 102 3.80 -14.13 18.01
C GLY A 102 4.68 -13.20 18.86
N THR A 103 5.99 -13.20 18.61
CA THR A 103 6.97 -12.31 19.24
C THR A 103 7.49 -11.30 18.23
N VAL A 104 7.90 -10.12 18.70
CA VAL A 104 8.48 -9.07 17.87
C VAL A 104 9.90 -8.79 18.36
N GLY A 105 10.87 -8.85 17.46
CA GLY A 105 12.27 -8.55 17.73
C GLY A 105 12.90 -7.68 16.64
N PRO A 106 14.11 -7.14 16.85
CA PRO A 106 14.86 -6.46 15.79
C PRO A 106 15.16 -7.43 14.64
N THR A 107 15.07 -6.95 13.40
CA THR A 107 15.54 -7.72 12.24
C THR A 107 17.06 -7.68 12.16
N GLU A 108 17.70 -8.84 12.09
CA GLU A 108 19.14 -8.98 11.82
C GLU A 108 19.38 -8.87 10.30
N ASP A 109 20.32 -8.00 9.87
CA ASP A 109 20.69 -7.74 8.46
C ASP A 109 19.51 -7.54 7.48
N PRO A 110 18.74 -6.42 7.60
CA PRO A 110 17.70 -6.02 6.64
C PRO A 110 18.28 -5.53 5.29
#